data_AF-A0A7R9HYE5-F1
#
_entry.id   AF-A0A7R9HYE5-F1
#
_cell.length_a   1.000
_cell.length_b   1.000
_cell.length_c   1.000
_cell.angle_alpha   90.00
_cell.angle_beta   90.00
_cell.angle_gamma   90.00
#
_symmetry.space_group_name_H-M   'P 1'
#
loop_
_entity.id
_entity.type
_entity.pdbx_description
1 polymer ?
#
loop_
_entity_poly.entity_id
_entity_poly.type
_entity_poly.pdbx_seq_one_letter_code
_entity_poly.pdbx_strand_id
1 'polypeptide(L)'
;MADQSADQHSSISSFYSSSNIRTGVYDCCSALFISNDTIQEVMAKFLEDVNLGMNSTNHDKSCVKCFVTYIESFPNGHERGRYLGIEVRGIQVRVILLRLKPHQYDMSSKSFSLPKFEAYDSTDMFDFLAECLAIFTKEHNLQEHNLPLGVAFFSPLLKKSLTFVQIPQCNKDLFVRDSEKENVVAMMRNSIAKRNDVFVGDIFALNNTAGTLLCGAWTDRSCLLALYHGIGFNICYVEKIEHVGTYKGEPTGNRVIINTECGAFGDDGKLSFLQTTFDKQVGNFISLETGARQRHLLKSGGWGSR
;
A
#
# COMPACT_ATOMS: atom_id res chain seq x y z
N MET A 1 -53.90 -41.13 -27.41
CA MET A 1 -52.83 -40.63 -26.53
C MET A 1 -52.09 -39.57 -27.31
N ALA A 2 -52.49 -38.32 -27.12
CA ALA A 2 -51.94 -37.16 -27.81
C ALA A 2 -50.68 -36.67 -27.07
N ASP A 3 -49.73 -36.24 -27.87
CA ASP A 3 -48.37 -35.83 -27.55
C ASP A 3 -48.35 -34.54 -26.72
N GLN A 4 -47.93 -34.63 -25.46
CA GLN A 4 -47.76 -33.51 -24.51
C GLN A 4 -46.30 -33.02 -24.43
N SER A 5 -45.46 -33.31 -25.43
CA SER A 5 -44.02 -32.98 -25.35
C SER A 5 -43.59 -31.68 -26.05
N ALA A 6 -44.49 -30.99 -26.77
CA ALA A 6 -44.13 -29.81 -27.58
C ALA A 6 -44.20 -28.45 -26.85
N ASP A 7 -44.92 -28.32 -25.74
CA ASP A 7 -45.17 -27.01 -25.09
C ASP A 7 -44.09 -26.55 -24.08
N GLN A 8 -43.20 -27.44 -23.64
CA GLN A 8 -42.15 -27.06 -22.68
C GLN A 8 -40.91 -26.44 -23.33
N HIS A 9 -40.65 -26.67 -24.62
CA HIS A 9 -39.50 -26.10 -25.33
C HIS A 9 -39.72 -24.66 -25.85
N SER A 10 -40.98 -24.26 -26.09
CA SER A 10 -41.36 -22.88 -26.46
C SER A 10 -41.19 -21.90 -25.28
N SER A 11 -41.44 -22.39 -24.07
CA SER A 11 -41.39 -21.58 -22.84
C SER A 11 -39.98 -21.16 -22.47
N ILE A 12 -38.97 -22.02 -22.72
CA ILE A 12 -37.57 -21.77 -22.36
C ILE A 12 -36.92 -20.81 -23.36
N SER A 13 -37.25 -20.87 -24.66
CA SER A 13 -36.66 -19.97 -25.67
C SER A 13 -37.15 -18.53 -25.53
N SER A 14 -38.39 -18.31 -25.07
CA SER A 14 -38.93 -16.98 -24.78
C SER A 14 -38.27 -16.30 -23.57
N PHE A 15 -37.77 -17.09 -22.60
CA PHE A 15 -36.98 -16.60 -21.47
C PHE A 15 -35.60 -16.10 -21.88
N TYR A 16 -35.01 -16.68 -22.94
CA TYR A 16 -33.70 -16.30 -23.49
C TYR A 16 -33.80 -15.34 -24.68
N SER A 17 -34.83 -14.49 -24.74
CA SER A 17 -34.78 -13.35 -25.67
C SER A 17 -33.61 -12.43 -25.27
N SER A 18 -32.86 -11.90 -26.24
CA SER A 18 -31.72 -11.01 -25.97
C SER A 18 -32.12 -9.78 -25.13
N SER A 19 -33.39 -9.36 -25.18
CA SER A 19 -33.96 -8.31 -24.34
C SER A 19 -34.14 -8.75 -22.88
N ASN A 20 -34.62 -9.96 -22.60
CA ASN A 20 -34.84 -10.45 -21.23
C ASN A 20 -33.52 -10.69 -20.50
N ILE A 21 -32.51 -11.24 -21.19
CA ILE A 21 -31.15 -11.39 -20.67
C ILE A 21 -30.56 -10.02 -20.34
N ARG A 22 -30.76 -9.05 -21.25
CA ARG A 22 -30.27 -7.67 -21.05
C ARG A 22 -30.90 -7.02 -19.83
N THR A 23 -32.22 -7.14 -19.64
CA THR A 23 -32.93 -6.63 -18.47
C THR A 23 -32.43 -7.30 -17.18
N GLY A 24 -32.31 -8.62 -17.16
CA GLY A 24 -31.80 -9.35 -15.98
C GLY A 24 -30.36 -8.96 -15.60
N VAL A 25 -29.48 -8.70 -16.58
CA VAL A 25 -28.13 -8.19 -16.32
C VAL A 25 -28.18 -6.77 -15.75
N TYR A 26 -29.01 -5.89 -16.29
CA TYR A 26 -29.19 -4.54 -15.74
C TYR A 26 -29.71 -4.57 -14.30
N ASP A 27 -30.66 -5.44 -13.99
CA ASP A 27 -31.20 -5.57 -12.64
C ASP A 27 -30.11 -6.05 -11.66
N CYS A 28 -29.31 -7.04 -12.06
CA CYS A 28 -28.16 -7.52 -11.26
C CYS A 28 -27.06 -6.46 -11.07
N CYS A 29 -26.80 -5.64 -12.09
CA CYS A 29 -25.80 -4.58 -12.03
C CYS A 29 -26.34 -3.25 -11.48
N SER A 30 -27.65 -3.13 -11.26
CA SER A 30 -28.30 -1.89 -10.79
C SER A 30 -27.68 -1.39 -9.48
N ALA A 31 -27.33 -2.32 -8.59
CA ALA A 31 -26.68 -2.04 -7.31
C ALA A 31 -25.24 -1.50 -7.43
N LEU A 32 -24.61 -1.59 -8.61
CA LEU A 32 -23.29 -1.04 -8.89
C LEU A 32 -23.35 0.42 -9.38
N PHE A 33 -24.54 0.94 -9.69
CA PHE A 33 -24.72 2.33 -10.06
C PHE A 33 -24.78 3.20 -8.81
N ILE A 34 -23.73 3.97 -8.60
CA ILE A 34 -23.59 4.87 -7.47
C ILE A 34 -24.10 6.26 -7.89
N SER A 35 -25.11 6.77 -7.19
CA SER A 35 -25.65 8.11 -7.46
C SER A 35 -24.70 9.21 -6.96
N ASN A 36 -24.88 10.44 -7.44
CA ASN A 36 -24.11 11.57 -6.93
C ASN A 36 -24.33 11.80 -5.43
N ASP A 37 -25.56 11.64 -4.93
CA ASP A 37 -25.87 11.78 -3.50
C ASP A 37 -25.12 10.74 -2.67
N THR A 38 -25.08 9.50 -3.17
CA THR A 38 -24.29 8.43 -2.55
C THR A 38 -22.79 8.76 -2.55
N ILE A 39 -22.25 9.29 -3.65
CA ILE A 39 -20.84 9.72 -3.72
C ILE A 39 -20.56 10.81 -2.67
N GLN A 40 -21.44 11.80 -2.54
CA GLN A 40 -21.29 12.87 -1.53
C GLN A 40 -21.32 12.31 -0.10
N GLU A 41 -22.20 11.36 0.18
CA GLU A 41 -22.24 10.67 1.47
C GLU A 41 -20.92 9.93 1.75
N VAL A 42 -20.37 9.21 0.78
CA VAL A 42 -19.09 8.51 0.91
C VAL A 42 -17.94 9.49 1.15
N MET A 43 -17.91 10.60 0.41
CA MET A 43 -16.91 11.65 0.60
C MET A 43 -16.97 12.26 2.00
N ALA A 44 -18.18 12.53 2.51
CA ALA A 44 -18.36 13.07 3.86
C ALA A 44 -17.87 12.09 4.94
N LYS A 45 -18.21 10.79 4.83
CA LYS A 45 -17.72 9.74 5.75
C LYS A 45 -16.21 9.55 5.67
N PHE A 46 -15.62 9.63 4.47
CA PHE A 46 -14.17 9.54 4.31
C PHE A 46 -13.45 10.71 4.98
N LEU A 47 -13.96 11.93 4.79
CA LEU A 47 -13.41 13.13 5.42
C LEU A 47 -13.54 13.09 6.95
N GLU A 48 -14.66 12.59 7.48
CA GLU A 48 -14.83 12.33 8.91
C GLU A 48 -13.72 11.41 9.44
N ASP A 49 -13.48 10.27 8.77
CA ASP A 49 -12.45 9.31 9.18
C ASP A 49 -11.02 9.89 9.07
N VAL A 50 -10.74 10.71 8.05
CA VAL A 50 -9.45 11.42 7.93
C VAL A 50 -9.26 12.37 9.13
N ASN A 51 -10.28 13.14 9.49
CA ASN A 51 -10.23 14.03 10.66
C ASN A 51 -10.05 13.26 11.97
N LEU A 52 -10.77 12.15 12.14
CA LEU A 52 -10.61 11.26 13.30
C LEU A 52 -9.19 10.67 13.34
N GLY A 53 -8.64 10.26 12.20
CA GLY A 53 -7.31 9.68 12.06
C GLY A 53 -6.19 10.64 12.45
N MET A 54 -6.36 11.94 12.22
CA MET A 54 -5.39 12.96 12.64
C MET A 54 -5.61 13.46 14.08
N ASN A 55 -6.77 13.17 14.68
CA ASN A 55 -7.09 13.61 16.03
C ASN A 55 -6.39 12.73 17.09
N SER A 56 -5.61 13.36 17.97
CA SER A 56 -4.82 12.63 18.99
C SER A 56 -5.64 11.80 19.98
N THR A 57 -6.89 12.17 20.25
CA THR A 57 -7.75 11.51 21.24
C THR A 57 -8.67 10.47 20.60
N ASN A 58 -9.05 10.68 19.34
CA ASN A 58 -9.98 9.81 18.62
C ASN A 58 -9.33 8.95 17.51
N HIS A 59 -8.00 9.00 17.36
CA HIS A 59 -7.24 8.24 16.37
C HIS A 59 -7.62 6.75 16.30
N ASP A 60 -7.80 6.13 17.45
CA ASP A 60 -8.12 4.70 17.53
C ASP A 60 -9.49 4.34 16.95
N LYS A 61 -10.42 5.31 16.91
CA LYS A 61 -11.77 5.15 16.35
C LYS A 61 -11.82 5.24 14.83
N SER A 62 -10.77 5.75 14.18
CA SER A 62 -10.75 5.88 12.72
C SER A 62 -10.28 4.59 12.03
N CYS A 63 -10.95 4.23 10.94
CA CYS A 63 -10.45 3.24 9.99
C CYS A 63 -9.38 3.82 9.05
N VAL A 64 -9.39 5.14 8.79
CA VAL A 64 -8.37 5.85 8.00
C VAL A 64 -7.33 6.45 8.93
N LYS A 65 -6.29 5.67 9.23
CA LYS A 65 -5.36 6.00 10.32
C LYS A 65 -4.54 7.27 10.11
N CYS A 66 -4.31 7.73 8.88
CA CYS A 66 -3.53 8.96 8.63
C CYS A 66 -2.17 8.96 9.35
N PHE A 67 -1.38 7.89 9.17
CA PHE A 67 -0.07 7.76 9.79
C PHE A 67 0.89 8.87 9.36
N VAL A 68 1.55 9.46 10.36
CA VAL A 68 2.55 10.52 10.18
C VAL A 68 3.84 9.91 9.63
N THR A 69 4.30 10.40 8.47
CA THR A 69 5.51 9.86 7.82
C THR A 69 6.81 10.51 8.31
N TYR A 70 6.72 11.65 9.00
CA TYR A 70 7.83 12.54 9.39
C TYR A 70 8.65 13.06 8.20
N ILE A 71 8.08 13.04 6.99
CA ILE A 71 8.68 13.65 5.80
C ILE A 71 8.15 15.08 5.71
N GLU A 72 8.93 16.02 6.24
CA GLU A 72 8.59 17.45 6.28
C GLU A 72 9.27 18.26 5.17
N SER A 73 10.39 17.75 4.65
CA SER A 73 11.15 18.36 3.56
C SER A 73 10.72 17.77 2.23
N PHE A 74 10.37 18.65 1.29
CA PHE A 74 9.93 18.27 -0.05
C PHE A 74 11.04 18.49 -1.06
N PRO A 75 11.06 17.67 -2.13
CA PRO A 75 12.05 17.85 -3.16
C PRO A 75 12.00 19.25 -3.78
N ASN A 76 13.18 19.85 -3.93
CA ASN A 76 13.37 21.14 -4.58
C ASN A 76 14.19 21.01 -5.86
N GLY A 77 14.56 19.80 -6.29
CA GLY A 77 15.30 19.56 -7.52
C GLY A 77 16.79 19.91 -7.43
N HIS A 78 17.30 20.32 -6.27
CA HIS A 78 18.73 20.55 -6.04
C HIS A 78 19.39 19.41 -5.26
N GLU A 79 18.67 18.32 -5.01
CA GLU A 79 19.21 17.13 -4.37
C GLU A 79 20.39 16.57 -5.18
N ARG A 80 21.40 16.06 -4.47
CA ARG A 80 22.66 15.58 -5.05
C ARG A 80 23.12 14.36 -4.30
N GLY A 81 23.70 13.40 -5.03
CA GLY A 81 24.38 12.27 -4.41
C GLY A 81 24.00 10.94 -5.04
N ARG A 82 24.38 9.87 -4.35
CA ARG A 82 24.07 8.49 -4.73
C ARG A 82 23.36 7.82 -3.56
N TYR A 83 22.26 7.14 -3.86
CA TYR A 83 21.40 6.53 -2.87
C TYR A 83 21.03 5.12 -3.31
N LEU A 84 21.01 4.19 -2.35
CA LEU A 84 20.48 2.85 -2.56
C LEU A 84 19.00 2.83 -2.17
N GLY A 85 18.23 2.02 -2.87
CA GLY A 85 16.81 1.80 -2.61
C GLY A 85 16.48 0.32 -2.64
N ILE A 86 15.62 -0.14 -1.75
CA ILE A 86 14.99 -1.45 -1.79
C ILE A 86 13.48 -1.25 -1.83
N GLU A 87 12.82 -1.90 -2.78
CA GLU A 87 11.37 -1.91 -2.92
C GLU A 87 10.88 -3.36 -2.89
N VAL A 88 10.03 -3.69 -1.92
CA VAL A 88 9.46 -5.04 -1.77
C VAL A 88 8.03 -5.05 -2.33
N ARG A 89 7.81 -5.74 -3.45
CA ARG A 89 6.52 -5.80 -4.19
C ARG A 89 6.00 -7.23 -4.27
N GLY A 90 5.23 -7.64 -3.28
CA GLY A 90 4.76 -9.04 -3.20
C GLY A 90 5.95 -10.00 -3.21
N ILE A 91 6.04 -10.88 -4.22
CA ILE A 91 7.14 -11.84 -4.39
C ILE A 91 8.39 -11.27 -5.09
N GLN A 92 8.39 -10.00 -5.48
CA GLN A 92 9.53 -9.37 -6.15
C GLN A 92 10.20 -8.34 -5.26
N VAL A 93 11.51 -8.40 -5.16
CA VAL A 93 12.35 -7.37 -4.53
C VAL A 93 13.10 -6.63 -5.61
N ARG A 94 13.07 -5.30 -5.59
CA ARG A 94 13.86 -4.47 -6.50
C ARG A 94 14.89 -3.68 -5.71
N VAL A 95 16.15 -3.81 -6.08
CA VAL A 95 17.24 -2.96 -5.59
C VAL A 95 17.52 -1.88 -6.63
N ILE A 96 17.73 -0.65 -6.17
CA ILE A 96 17.87 0.55 -7.00
C ILE A 96 19.12 1.30 -6.56
N LEU A 97 19.85 1.85 -7.52
CA LEU A 97 20.86 2.88 -7.33
C LEU A 97 20.40 4.14 -8.03
N LEU A 98 20.08 5.16 -7.24
CA LEU A 98 19.66 6.47 -7.70
C LEU A 98 20.86 7.42 -7.63
N ARG A 99 21.12 8.14 -8.72
CA ARG A 99 22.14 9.19 -8.80
C ARG A 99 21.45 10.51 -9.08
N LEU A 100 21.49 11.42 -8.14
CA LEU A 100 20.87 12.74 -8.24
C LEU A 100 21.92 13.81 -8.56
N LYS A 101 21.56 14.66 -9.51
CA LYS A 101 22.18 15.95 -9.81
C LYS A 101 21.05 16.99 -9.84
N PRO A 102 21.36 18.30 -9.79
CA PRO A 102 20.32 19.32 -9.91
C PRO A 102 19.50 19.09 -11.19
N HIS A 103 18.19 18.91 -11.01
CA HIS A 103 17.19 18.67 -12.06
C HIS A 103 17.46 17.47 -12.97
N GLN A 104 18.33 16.53 -12.57
CA GLN A 104 18.68 15.36 -13.36
C GLN A 104 18.84 14.14 -12.45
N TYR A 105 18.37 12.99 -12.92
CA TYR A 105 18.63 11.73 -12.24
C TYR A 105 19.05 10.65 -13.23
N ASP A 106 19.83 9.71 -12.72
CA ASP A 106 20.11 8.43 -13.36
C ASP A 106 19.75 7.31 -12.39
N MET A 107 19.19 6.22 -12.90
CA MET A 107 18.69 5.11 -12.10
C MET A 107 19.11 3.78 -12.70
N SER A 108 19.82 2.97 -11.91
CA SER A 108 20.08 1.56 -12.20
C SER A 108 19.23 0.71 -11.25
N SER A 109 18.73 -0.44 -11.71
CA SER A 109 17.97 -1.33 -10.82
C SER A 109 18.06 -2.78 -11.22
N LYS A 110 17.91 -3.67 -10.25
CA LYS A 110 17.82 -5.12 -10.45
C LYS A 110 16.67 -5.69 -9.64
N SER A 111 15.92 -6.61 -10.25
CA SER A 111 14.84 -7.33 -9.60
C SER A 111 15.30 -8.74 -9.22
N PHE A 112 14.84 -9.19 -8.07
CA PHE A 112 15.04 -10.50 -7.51
C PHE A 112 13.68 -11.10 -7.17
N SER A 113 13.51 -12.38 -7.42
CA SER A 113 12.33 -13.11 -6.97
C SER A 113 12.60 -13.67 -5.58
N LEU A 114 11.67 -13.46 -4.66
CA LEU A 114 11.67 -14.17 -3.39
C LEU A 114 11.65 -15.69 -3.68
N PRO A 115 12.50 -16.49 -3.01
CA PRO A 115 12.41 -17.93 -3.07
C PRO A 115 10.98 -18.44 -2.79
N LYS A 116 10.61 -19.62 -3.29
CA LYS A 116 9.29 -20.19 -2.96
C LYS A 116 9.32 -20.74 -1.54
N PHE A 117 8.80 -20.00 -0.58
CA PHE A 117 8.51 -20.49 0.78
C PHE A 117 7.04 -20.23 1.13
N GLU A 118 6.44 -21.14 1.92
CA GLU A 118 5.05 -21.03 2.37
C GLU A 118 4.85 -19.91 3.41
N ALA A 119 5.91 -19.54 4.13
CA ALA A 119 6.00 -18.35 4.98
C ALA A 119 7.48 -18.02 5.25
N TYR A 120 7.83 -16.74 5.35
CA TYR A 120 9.14 -16.31 5.85
C TYR A 120 9.02 -15.87 7.31
N ASP A 121 10.01 -16.23 8.13
CA ASP A 121 10.29 -15.42 9.32
C ASP A 121 10.82 -14.06 8.88
N SER A 122 10.55 -13.05 9.69
CA SER A 122 11.10 -11.73 9.57
C SER A 122 12.61 -11.71 9.37
N THR A 123 13.36 -12.52 10.11
CA THR A 123 14.83 -12.61 9.97
C THR A 123 15.24 -13.04 8.56
N ASP A 124 14.61 -14.10 8.03
CA ASP A 124 14.93 -14.64 6.71
C ASP A 124 14.64 -13.62 5.60
N MET A 125 13.57 -12.86 5.74
CA MET A 125 13.19 -11.82 4.79
C MET A 125 14.26 -10.72 4.74
N PHE A 126 14.67 -10.17 5.89
CA PHE A 126 15.71 -9.13 5.91
C PHE A 126 17.10 -9.65 5.51
N ASP A 127 17.43 -10.90 5.84
CA ASP A 127 18.68 -11.54 5.39
C ASP A 127 18.69 -11.70 3.85
N PHE A 128 17.56 -12.06 3.25
CA PHE A 128 17.40 -12.09 1.78
C PHE A 128 17.49 -10.68 1.15
N LEU A 129 16.90 -9.66 1.77
CA LEU A 129 17.04 -8.28 1.29
C LEU A 129 18.52 -7.83 1.33
N ALA A 130 19.25 -8.19 2.38
CA ALA A 130 20.68 -7.91 2.49
C ALA A 130 21.52 -8.67 1.45
N GLU A 131 21.14 -9.90 1.09
CA GLU A 131 21.76 -10.65 -0.01
C GLU A 131 21.52 -9.99 -1.37
N CYS A 132 20.27 -9.62 -1.67
CA CYS A 132 19.93 -8.89 -2.90
C CYS A 132 20.76 -7.61 -3.03
N LEU A 133 20.90 -6.88 -1.92
CA LEU A 133 21.70 -5.67 -1.85
C LEU A 133 23.18 -5.96 -2.14
N ALA A 134 23.77 -6.98 -1.52
CA ALA A 134 25.18 -7.34 -1.73
C ALA A 134 25.49 -7.77 -3.17
N ILE A 135 24.60 -8.54 -3.80
CA ILE A 135 24.73 -8.91 -5.22
C ILE A 135 24.75 -7.64 -6.08
N PHE A 136 23.78 -6.75 -5.86
CA PHE A 136 23.64 -5.54 -6.66
C PHE A 136 24.79 -4.54 -6.45
N THR A 137 25.23 -4.32 -5.21
CA THR A 137 26.37 -3.45 -4.93
C THR A 137 27.65 -4.02 -5.52
N LYS A 138 27.83 -5.34 -5.54
CA LYS A 138 28.96 -6.00 -6.21
C LYS A 138 29.00 -5.74 -7.71
N GLU A 139 27.86 -5.88 -8.39
CA GLU A 139 27.75 -5.62 -9.84
C GLU A 139 28.03 -4.16 -10.21
N HIS A 140 27.78 -3.24 -9.27
CA HIS A 140 27.99 -1.80 -9.46
C HIS A 140 29.29 -1.26 -8.83
N ASN A 141 30.17 -2.13 -8.30
CA ASN A 141 31.42 -1.75 -7.61
C ASN A 141 31.20 -0.79 -6.42
N LEU A 142 30.18 -1.07 -5.60
CA LEU A 142 29.75 -0.26 -4.46
C LEU A 142 29.97 -0.92 -3.09
N GLN A 143 30.67 -2.05 -3.02
CA GLN A 143 30.84 -2.84 -1.80
C GLN A 143 31.49 -2.02 -0.67
N GLU A 144 32.47 -1.18 -1.00
CA GLU A 144 33.20 -0.34 -0.05
C GLU A 144 32.56 1.04 0.16
N HIS A 145 31.39 1.30 -0.46
CA HIS A 145 30.75 2.60 -0.40
C HIS A 145 29.69 2.66 0.70
N ASN A 146 29.77 3.65 1.58
CA ASN A 146 28.81 3.87 2.66
C ASN A 146 27.59 4.71 2.22
N LEU A 147 26.85 4.25 1.21
CA LEU A 147 25.70 5.00 0.66
C LEU A 147 24.46 4.91 1.57
N PRO A 148 23.64 5.97 1.69
CA PRO A 148 22.35 5.88 2.38
C PRO A 148 21.40 4.93 1.66
N LEU A 149 20.56 4.25 2.43
CA LEU A 149 19.60 3.24 1.96
C LEU A 149 18.15 3.64 2.32
N GLY A 150 17.29 3.73 1.31
CA GLY A 150 15.84 3.80 1.51
C GLY A 150 15.19 2.43 1.33
N VAL A 151 14.30 2.03 2.24
CA VAL A 151 13.52 0.78 2.15
C VAL A 151 12.03 1.11 2.07
N ALA A 152 11.44 0.87 0.91
CA ALA A 152 10.03 1.12 0.63
C ALA A 152 9.18 -0.11 0.93
N PHE A 153 8.20 0.06 1.82
CA PHE A 153 7.24 -0.97 2.21
C PHE A 153 5.83 -0.62 1.69
N PHE A 154 5.06 -1.65 1.34
CA PHE A 154 3.65 -1.54 0.95
C PHE A 154 2.69 -1.69 2.13
N SER A 155 3.21 -2.07 3.29
CA SER A 155 2.46 -2.16 4.54
C SER A 155 2.36 -0.79 5.23
N PRO A 156 1.36 -0.61 6.11
CA PRO A 156 1.34 0.51 7.04
C PRO A 156 2.65 0.61 7.82
N LEU A 157 3.12 1.83 8.05
CA LEU A 157 4.31 2.10 8.86
C LEU A 157 3.92 2.99 10.04
N LEU A 158 4.09 2.48 11.25
CA LEU A 158 4.02 3.27 12.48
C LEU A 158 5.41 3.80 12.80
N LYS A 159 5.64 5.06 12.47
CA LYS A 159 6.91 5.73 12.76
C LYS A 159 6.85 6.39 14.14
N LYS A 160 7.87 6.15 14.97
CA LYS A 160 8.12 6.93 16.20
C LYS A 160 9.24 7.96 15.98
N SER A 161 10.12 7.69 15.02
CA SER A 161 11.13 8.61 14.50
C SER A 161 11.50 8.18 13.06
N LEU A 162 12.43 8.89 12.41
CA LEU A 162 12.96 8.49 11.10
C LEU A 162 13.68 7.13 11.13
N THR A 163 14.23 6.73 12.29
CA THR A 163 15.03 5.52 12.48
C THR A 163 14.34 4.44 13.31
N PHE A 164 13.15 4.73 13.85
CA PHE A 164 12.32 3.78 14.58
C PHE A 164 10.97 3.62 13.88
N VAL A 165 10.82 2.51 13.18
CA VAL A 165 9.65 2.22 12.33
C VAL A 165 9.17 0.81 12.60
N GLN A 166 7.88 0.68 12.90
CA GLN A 166 7.21 -0.60 13.14
C GLN A 166 6.14 -0.82 12.05
N ILE A 167 5.78 -2.08 11.80
CA ILE A 167 4.66 -2.44 10.94
C ILE A 167 3.49 -2.84 11.86
N PRO A 168 2.49 -1.98 12.11
CA PRO A 168 1.50 -2.21 13.16
C PRO A 168 0.54 -3.37 12.87
N GLN A 169 0.38 -3.75 11.60
CA GLN A 169 -0.41 -4.89 11.17
C GLN A 169 0.24 -5.47 9.93
N CYS A 170 0.73 -6.70 10.02
CA CYS A 170 1.22 -7.39 8.84
C CYS A 170 0.02 -7.76 7.96
N ASN A 171 -0.07 -7.16 6.77
CA ASN A 171 -0.89 -7.76 5.73
C ASN A 171 -0.33 -9.16 5.49
N LYS A 172 -1.16 -10.19 5.61
CA LYS A 172 -0.73 -11.58 5.45
C LYS A 172 -0.13 -11.87 4.07
N ASP A 173 -0.36 -10.97 3.12
CA ASP A 173 0.21 -10.96 1.77
C ASP A 173 1.71 -10.56 1.74
N LEU A 174 2.25 -10.02 2.84
CA LEU A 174 3.67 -9.72 3.01
C LEU A 174 4.21 -10.40 4.29
N PHE A 175 4.32 -11.72 4.21
CA PHE A 175 5.43 -12.61 4.64
C PHE A 175 6.35 -12.24 5.81
N VAL A 176 5.91 -11.50 6.83
CA VAL A 176 6.78 -11.16 7.96
C VAL A 176 6.06 -11.47 9.26
N ARG A 177 6.01 -12.76 9.61
CA ARG A 177 5.57 -13.18 10.95
C ARG A 177 6.46 -12.49 12.00
N ASP A 178 5.88 -12.09 13.12
CA ASP A 178 6.56 -11.53 14.29
C ASP A 178 7.23 -10.14 14.14
N SER A 179 7.11 -9.45 13.00
CA SER A 179 7.63 -8.07 12.86
C SER A 179 6.74 -6.97 13.43
N GLU A 180 5.56 -7.30 13.92
CA GLU A 180 4.52 -6.31 14.29
C GLU A 180 4.94 -5.36 15.42
N LYS A 181 6.05 -5.68 16.10
CA LYS A 181 6.63 -4.89 17.20
C LYS A 181 8.10 -4.57 17.01
N GLU A 182 8.73 -5.07 15.96
CA GLU A 182 10.16 -4.89 15.73
C GLU A 182 10.46 -3.63 14.91
N ASN A 183 11.62 -3.03 15.15
CA ASN A 183 12.08 -1.89 14.37
C ASN A 183 12.68 -2.37 13.04
N VAL A 184 11.94 -2.24 11.93
CA VAL A 184 12.38 -2.73 10.61
C VAL A 184 13.70 -2.14 10.13
N VAL A 185 14.03 -0.91 10.57
CA VAL A 185 15.32 -0.28 10.29
C VAL A 185 16.46 -1.01 11.01
N ALA A 186 16.23 -1.42 12.26
CA ALA A 186 17.20 -2.19 13.03
C ALA A 186 17.34 -3.62 12.46
N MET A 187 16.25 -4.24 12.03
CA MET A 187 16.30 -5.57 11.40
C MET A 187 17.14 -5.54 10.13
N MET A 188 16.89 -4.59 9.23
CA MET A 188 17.71 -4.41 8.02
C MET A 188 19.18 -4.16 8.36
N ARG A 189 19.46 -3.31 9.35
CA ARG A 189 20.83 -3.03 9.81
C ARG A 189 21.52 -4.28 10.33
N ASN A 190 20.83 -5.09 11.13
CA ASN A 190 21.36 -6.34 11.69
C ASN A 190 21.66 -7.35 10.57
N SER A 191 20.74 -7.52 9.62
CA SER A 191 20.94 -8.43 8.47
C SER A 191 22.10 -8.00 7.58
N ILE A 192 22.29 -6.70 7.35
CA ILE A 192 23.47 -6.17 6.65
C ILE A 192 24.74 -6.42 7.47
N ALA A 193 24.73 -6.19 8.79
CA ALA A 193 25.90 -6.34 9.65
C ALA A 193 26.37 -7.80 9.81
N LYS A 194 25.50 -8.80 9.59
CA LYS A 194 25.90 -10.21 9.49
C LYS A 194 26.78 -10.47 8.26
N ARG A 195 26.76 -9.57 7.27
CA ARG A 195 27.55 -9.66 6.04
C ARG A 195 28.84 -8.86 6.16
N ASN A 196 29.88 -9.34 5.50
CA ASN A 196 31.19 -8.70 5.44
C ASN A 196 31.50 -8.09 4.06
N ASP A 197 30.53 -8.10 3.15
CA ASP A 197 30.71 -7.76 1.72
C ASP A 197 29.82 -6.61 1.23
N VAL A 198 29.08 -5.97 2.13
CA VAL A 198 28.24 -4.80 1.83
C VAL A 198 28.18 -3.86 3.03
N PHE A 199 28.34 -2.57 2.78
CA PHE A 199 28.23 -1.51 3.79
C PHE A 199 27.20 -0.47 3.33
N VAL A 200 26.41 0.06 4.26
CA VAL A 200 25.46 1.15 4.00
C VAL A 200 25.50 2.15 5.14
N GLY A 201 25.20 3.41 4.81
CA GLY A 201 25.12 4.50 5.78
C GLY A 201 23.78 4.49 6.52
N ASP A 202 23.11 5.63 6.52
CA ASP A 202 21.80 5.76 7.14
C ASP A 202 20.75 4.95 6.41
N ILE A 203 19.87 4.29 7.18
CA ILE A 203 18.75 3.49 6.66
C ILE A 203 17.44 4.20 7.02
N PHE A 204 16.61 4.43 6.01
CA PHE A 204 15.30 5.06 6.14
C PHE A 204 14.21 4.12 5.64
N ALA A 205 13.11 4.01 6.36
CA ALA A 205 11.92 3.29 5.90
C ALA A 205 10.82 4.27 5.47
N LEU A 206 10.16 3.98 4.36
CA LEU A 206 9.04 4.77 3.85
C LEU A 206 7.94 3.89 3.27
N ASN A 207 6.71 4.40 3.29
CA ASN A 207 5.61 3.76 2.56
C ASN A 207 5.78 4.05 1.07
N ASN A 208 5.49 3.06 0.21
CA ASN A 208 5.61 3.17 -1.24
C ASN A 208 4.84 4.37 -1.81
N THR A 209 3.63 4.63 -1.34
CA THR A 209 2.76 5.72 -1.81
C THR A 209 3.32 7.09 -1.40
N ALA A 210 3.97 7.18 -0.24
CA ALA A 210 4.72 8.39 0.15
C ALA A 210 5.96 8.58 -0.75
N GLY A 211 6.64 7.50 -1.13
CA GLY A 211 7.71 7.52 -2.13
C GLY A 211 7.22 7.99 -3.50
N THR A 212 6.04 7.52 -3.94
CA THR A 212 5.39 7.99 -5.17
C THR A 212 5.10 9.49 -5.13
N LEU A 213 4.61 10.01 -4.00
CA LEU A 213 4.40 11.45 -3.83
C LEU A 213 5.70 12.22 -3.96
N LEU A 214 6.78 11.76 -3.31
CA LEU A 214 8.09 12.41 -3.42
C LEU A 214 8.62 12.41 -4.86
N CYS A 215 8.49 11.30 -5.59
CA CYS A 215 8.86 11.25 -7.00
C CYS A 215 8.03 12.23 -7.86
N GLY A 216 6.72 12.30 -7.60
CA GLY A 216 5.83 13.28 -8.22
C GLY A 216 6.25 14.72 -7.92
N ALA A 217 6.49 15.03 -6.65
CA ALA A 217 6.92 16.35 -6.17
C ALA A 217 8.30 16.77 -6.70
N TRP A 218 9.21 15.81 -6.94
CA TRP A 218 10.50 16.08 -7.59
C TRP A 218 10.31 16.51 -9.05
N THR A 219 9.32 15.95 -9.75
CA THR A 219 9.00 16.27 -11.15
C THR A 219 8.18 17.56 -11.27
N ASP A 220 7.13 17.69 -10.46
CA ASP A 220 6.23 18.83 -10.39
C ASP A 220 5.99 19.20 -8.93
N ARG A 221 6.47 20.39 -8.51
CA ARG A 221 6.36 20.86 -7.13
C ARG A 221 4.93 21.15 -6.68
N SER A 222 3.96 21.18 -7.61
CA SER A 222 2.53 21.28 -7.30
C SER A 222 1.90 19.93 -6.92
N CYS A 223 2.63 18.82 -7.04
CA CYS A 223 2.19 17.50 -6.61
C CYS A 223 2.11 17.42 -5.08
N LEU A 224 0.88 17.40 -4.57
CA LEU A 224 0.57 17.32 -3.13
C LEU A 224 -0.17 16.04 -2.72
N LEU A 225 -0.43 15.15 -3.67
CA LEU A 225 -1.15 13.90 -3.46
C LEU A 225 -0.60 12.82 -4.38
N ALA A 226 -0.50 11.60 -3.87
CA ALA A 226 -0.24 10.40 -4.64
C ALA A 226 -1.29 9.34 -4.32
N LEU A 227 -1.68 8.62 -5.36
CA LEU A 227 -2.56 7.47 -5.28
C LEU A 227 -1.79 6.23 -5.76
N TYR A 228 -1.84 5.18 -4.97
CA TYR A 228 -1.46 3.84 -5.41
C TYR A 228 -2.73 3.04 -5.70
N HIS A 229 -2.83 2.51 -6.92
CA HIS A 229 -3.90 1.61 -7.33
C HIS A 229 -3.28 0.43 -8.09
N GLY A 230 -3.30 -0.74 -7.44
CA GLY A 230 -2.76 -1.99 -7.95
C GLY A 230 -3.37 -3.17 -7.20
N ILE A 231 -2.54 -4.05 -6.65
CA ILE A 231 -3.00 -5.12 -5.73
C ILE A 231 -3.77 -4.52 -4.55
N GLY A 232 -3.31 -3.37 -4.06
CA GLY A 232 -3.98 -2.58 -3.03
C GLY A 232 -4.40 -1.19 -3.54
N PHE A 233 -5.05 -0.44 -2.65
CA PHE A 233 -5.42 0.95 -2.86
C PHE A 233 -4.96 1.76 -1.64
N ASN A 234 -4.18 2.83 -1.86
CA ASN A 234 -3.75 3.73 -0.79
C ASN A 234 -3.51 5.15 -1.32
N ILE A 235 -3.69 6.15 -0.47
CA ILE A 235 -3.49 7.56 -0.77
C ILE A 235 -2.50 8.15 0.24
N CYS A 236 -1.53 8.90 -0.26
CA CYS A 236 -0.72 9.82 0.54
C CYS A 236 -0.97 11.25 0.09
N TYR A 237 -0.92 12.20 1.00
CA TYR A 237 -1.05 13.62 0.67
C TYR A 237 -0.22 14.49 1.61
N VAL A 238 -0.03 15.75 1.24
CA VAL A 238 0.66 16.76 2.05
C VAL A 238 -0.36 17.48 2.94
N GLU A 239 -0.17 17.41 4.25
CA GLU A 239 -0.98 18.10 5.25
C GLU A 239 -0.15 19.15 5.99
N LYS A 240 -0.80 20.18 6.53
CA LYS A 240 -0.20 21.10 7.48
C LYS A 240 -0.03 20.44 8.84
N ILE A 241 1.15 20.58 9.44
CA ILE A 241 1.45 19.95 10.73
C ILE A 241 0.48 20.40 11.84
N GLU A 242 -0.02 21.64 11.79
CA GLU A 242 -1.00 22.17 12.74
C GLU A 242 -2.33 21.39 12.79
N HIS A 243 -2.69 20.68 11.72
CA HIS A 243 -3.88 19.82 11.67
C HIS A 243 -3.62 18.40 12.21
N VAL A 244 -2.36 18.01 12.40
CA VAL A 244 -1.95 16.64 12.71
C VAL A 244 -1.74 16.50 14.22
N GLY A 245 -2.83 16.34 14.97
CA GLY A 245 -2.77 16.18 16.43
C GLY A 245 -1.96 14.96 16.89
N THR A 246 -1.78 13.95 16.03
CA THR A 246 -0.97 12.75 16.27
C THR A 246 0.53 12.97 16.09
N TYR A 247 0.97 14.11 15.54
CA TYR A 247 2.39 14.44 15.38
C TYR A 247 3.09 14.50 16.75
N LYS A 248 4.31 13.98 16.83
CA LYS A 248 5.13 13.97 18.05
C LYS A 248 6.51 14.55 17.77
N GLY A 249 7.04 15.31 18.73
CA GLY A 249 8.34 15.98 18.60
C GLY A 249 8.22 17.37 17.99
N GLU A 250 9.37 18.02 17.83
CA GLU A 250 9.46 19.37 17.27
C GLU A 250 9.50 19.30 15.73
N PRO A 251 8.55 19.92 15.02
CA PRO A 251 8.57 19.96 13.57
C PRO A 251 9.71 20.83 13.04
N THR A 252 10.31 20.40 11.93
CA THR A 252 11.34 21.13 11.19
C THR A 252 10.76 21.99 10.06
N GLY A 253 9.50 21.77 9.69
CA GLY A 253 8.75 22.52 8.70
C GLY A 253 7.32 22.82 9.14
N ASN A 254 6.46 23.18 8.18
CA ASN A 254 5.02 23.45 8.42
C ASN A 254 4.09 22.43 7.73
N ARG A 255 4.65 21.49 6.97
CA ARG A 255 3.92 20.49 6.20
C ARG A 255 4.56 19.13 6.40
N VAL A 256 3.76 18.09 6.31
CA VAL A 256 4.19 16.70 6.44
C VAL A 256 3.39 15.82 5.49
N ILE A 257 4.01 14.75 4.96
CA ILE A 257 3.27 13.74 4.22
C ILE A 257 2.48 12.87 5.20
N ILE A 258 1.19 12.69 4.94
CA ILE A 258 0.29 11.78 5.63
C ILE A 258 0.03 10.57 4.76
N ASN A 259 0.23 9.38 5.33
CA ASN A 259 -0.19 8.12 4.75
C ASN A 259 -1.57 7.75 5.29
N THR A 260 -2.60 7.83 4.46
CA THR A 260 -3.98 7.63 4.93
C THR A 260 -4.26 6.19 5.36
N GLU A 261 -3.61 5.22 4.74
CA GLU A 261 -4.00 3.80 4.80
C GLU A 261 -5.50 3.60 4.54
N CYS A 262 -6.04 4.34 3.56
CA CYS A 262 -7.46 4.38 3.23
C CYS A 262 -8.06 3.07 2.71
N GLY A 263 -7.23 2.03 2.54
CA GLY A 263 -7.67 0.68 2.21
C GLY A 263 -8.64 0.11 3.25
N ALA A 264 -8.48 0.48 4.54
CA ALA A 264 -9.34 0.04 5.63
C ALA A 264 -10.65 0.84 5.79
N PHE A 265 -10.86 1.91 5.00
CA PHE A 265 -12.07 2.74 5.13
C PHE A 265 -13.35 1.91 4.89
N GLY A 266 -14.25 1.91 5.86
CA GLY A 266 -15.48 1.13 5.85
C GLY A 266 -15.41 -0.19 6.61
N ASP A 267 -14.24 -0.63 7.10
CA ASP A 267 -14.09 -1.87 7.90
C ASP A 267 -14.91 -1.87 9.21
N ASP A 268 -15.39 -0.71 9.65
CA ASP A 268 -16.32 -0.52 10.76
C ASP A 268 -17.80 -0.67 10.37
N GLY A 269 -18.09 -1.00 9.11
CA GLY A 269 -19.44 -1.13 8.58
C GLY A 269 -20.06 0.15 8.01
N LYS A 270 -19.36 1.30 8.07
CA LYS A 270 -19.87 2.59 7.56
C LYS A 270 -20.24 2.57 6.07
N LEU A 271 -19.64 1.66 5.29
CA LEU A 271 -19.91 1.48 3.86
C LEU A 271 -20.79 0.26 3.54
N SER A 272 -21.43 -0.36 4.55
CA SER A 272 -22.28 -1.54 4.36
C SER A 272 -23.45 -1.32 3.39
N PHE A 273 -23.95 -0.08 3.29
CA PHE A 273 -25.02 0.31 2.37
C PHE A 273 -24.61 0.28 0.89
N LEU A 274 -23.30 0.26 0.59
CA LEU A 274 -22.77 0.10 -0.76
C LEU A 274 -22.47 -1.35 -1.13
N GLN A 275 -22.42 -2.25 -0.14
CA GLN A 275 -22.00 -3.62 -0.38
C GLN A 275 -23.10 -4.42 -1.08
N THR A 276 -22.76 -4.96 -2.24
CA THR A 276 -23.57 -5.93 -2.95
C THR A 276 -23.37 -7.33 -2.37
N THR A 277 -24.18 -8.28 -2.84
CA THR A 277 -23.98 -9.71 -2.55
C THR A 277 -22.64 -10.21 -3.09
N PHE A 278 -22.16 -9.66 -4.21
CA PHE A 278 -20.86 -9.99 -4.79
C PHE A 278 -19.71 -9.57 -3.87
N ASP A 279 -19.75 -8.35 -3.33
CA ASP A 279 -18.71 -7.85 -2.41
C ASP A 279 -18.61 -8.73 -1.15
N LYS A 280 -19.75 -9.17 -0.62
CA LYS A 280 -19.81 -10.08 0.54
C LYS A 280 -19.24 -11.46 0.22
N GLN A 281 -19.52 -11.99 -0.97
CA GLN A 281 -18.97 -13.28 -1.42
C GLN A 281 -17.45 -13.21 -1.59
N VAL A 282 -16.94 -12.15 -2.24
CA VAL A 282 -15.50 -11.92 -2.38
C VAL A 282 -14.86 -11.74 -1.00
N GLY A 283 -15.46 -10.95 -0.11
CA GLY A 283 -14.99 -10.75 1.25
C GLY A 283 -14.90 -12.05 2.06
N ASN A 284 -15.90 -12.91 1.95
CA ASN A 284 -15.90 -14.23 2.60
C ASN A 284 -14.82 -15.14 2.03
N PHE A 285 -14.65 -15.18 0.71
CA PHE A 285 -13.61 -15.98 0.06
C PHE A 285 -12.21 -15.55 0.51
N ILE A 286 -11.91 -14.25 0.50
CA ILE A 286 -10.61 -13.73 0.95
C ILE A 286 -10.40 -14.01 2.44
N SER A 287 -11.43 -13.83 3.27
CA SER A 287 -11.33 -14.12 4.71
C SER A 287 -11.03 -15.59 5.00
N LEU A 288 -11.62 -16.52 4.23
CA LEU A 288 -11.35 -17.96 4.35
C LEU A 288 -9.93 -18.32 3.92
N GLU A 289 -9.46 -17.79 2.78
CA GLU A 289 -8.14 -18.11 2.22
C GLU A 289 -6.99 -17.52 3.04
N THR A 290 -7.16 -16.28 3.51
CA THR A 290 -6.08 -15.55 4.21
C THR A 290 -6.23 -15.60 5.73
N GLY A 291 -7.41 -15.93 6.26
CA GLY A 291 -7.75 -15.71 7.67
C GLY A 291 -7.72 -14.24 8.07
N ALA A 292 -7.75 -13.30 7.11
CA ALA A 292 -7.90 -11.88 7.39
C ALA A 292 -9.33 -11.57 7.85
N ARG A 293 -9.51 -10.51 8.65
CA ARG A 293 -10.85 -9.99 8.95
C ARG A 293 -11.55 -9.63 7.64
N GLN A 294 -12.86 -9.85 7.58
CA GLN A 294 -13.69 -9.46 6.44
C GLN A 294 -13.56 -7.94 6.24
N ARG A 295 -12.82 -7.53 5.21
CA ARG A 295 -12.66 -6.12 4.83
C ARG A 295 -13.81 -5.69 3.94
N HIS A 296 -14.21 -4.42 4.02
CA HIS A 296 -15.15 -3.85 3.05
C HIS A 296 -14.44 -3.64 1.71
N LEU A 297 -14.47 -4.66 0.86
CA LEU A 297 -13.81 -4.66 -0.45
C LEU A 297 -14.65 -3.88 -1.44
N LEU A 298 -14.22 -2.66 -1.77
CA LEU A 298 -14.85 -1.82 -2.79
C LEU A 298 -13.83 -1.13 -3.73
N LYS A 299 -12.51 -1.34 -3.53
CA LYS A 299 -11.50 -0.34 -3.95
C LYS A 299 -10.28 -0.86 -4.71
N SER A 300 -9.95 -2.15 -4.67
CA SER A 300 -8.81 -2.68 -5.43
C SER A 300 -9.12 -4.03 -6.08
N GLY A 301 -8.53 -4.24 -7.25
CA GLY A 301 -8.60 -5.49 -8.01
C GLY A 301 -7.57 -6.52 -7.55
N GLY A 302 -7.27 -6.59 -6.25
CA GLY A 302 -6.28 -7.49 -5.67
C GLY A 302 -6.69 -8.96 -5.76
N TRP A 303 -6.68 -9.51 -6.97
CA TRP A 303 -6.63 -10.94 -7.19
C TRP A 303 -5.22 -11.39 -6.80
N GLY A 304 -5.12 -12.20 -5.75
CA GLY A 304 -3.89 -12.91 -5.44
C GLY A 304 -3.42 -13.62 -6.71
N SER A 305 -2.26 -13.20 -7.23
CA SER A 305 -1.59 -13.92 -8.29
C SER A 305 -1.28 -15.32 -7.78
N ARG A 306 -2.02 -16.31 -8.29
CA ARG A 306 -1.56 -17.71 -8.27
C ARG A 306 -0.25 -17.84 -9.02
#